data_AF-A0A2N1ND85-F1
#
_entry.id   AF-A0A2N1ND85-F1
#
_cell.length_a   1.000
_cell.length_b   1.000
_cell.length_c   1.000
_cell.angle_alpha   90.00
_cell.angle_beta   90.00
_cell.angle_gamma   90.00
#
_symmetry.space_group_name_H-M   'P 1'
#
loop_
_entity.id
_entity.type
_entity.pdbx_description
1 polymer ?
#
loop_
_entity_poly.entity_id
_entity_poly.type
_entity_poly.pdbx_seq_one_letter_code
_entity_poly.pdbx_strand_id
1 'polypeptide(L)'
;MESTLTRKRKVDEINNGQDVDRVFGIVTDASEWYFMECLLDHEGKPTFKLSEQVTVVYKDENLQDKVVKVLGQIVWLLEEAQKPKDVGKESRDLKRAKLSTNLVGKADSVDKS
;
A
#
# COMPACT_ATOMS: atom_id res chain seq x y z
N MET A 1 -25.99 -26.04 29.31
CA MET A 1 -26.29 -24.76 28.65
C MET A 1 -25.36 -24.66 27.46
N GLU A 2 -25.85 -25.01 26.29
CA GLU A 2 -25.07 -24.99 25.05
C GLU A 2 -25.38 -23.68 24.33
N SER A 3 -24.37 -22.84 24.10
CA SER A 3 -24.53 -21.59 23.36
C SER A 3 -23.93 -21.75 21.98
N THR A 4 -24.78 -22.04 20.99
CA THR A 4 -24.41 -22.11 19.58
C THR A 4 -24.35 -20.70 19.01
N LEU A 5 -23.16 -20.08 19.04
CA LEU A 5 -22.95 -18.73 18.51
C LEU A 5 -22.64 -18.77 17.00
N THR A 6 -23.65 -18.90 16.15
CA THR A 6 -23.49 -18.79 14.69
C THR A 6 -23.47 -17.33 14.23
N ARG A 7 -22.37 -16.62 14.54
CA ARG A 7 -22.13 -15.27 13.99
C ARG A 7 -21.66 -15.38 12.54
N LYS A 8 -22.61 -15.33 11.59
CA LYS A 8 -22.32 -15.15 10.16
C LYS A 8 -21.61 -13.80 9.98
N ARG A 9 -20.33 -13.82 9.59
CA ARG A 9 -19.61 -12.63 9.13
C ARG A 9 -20.00 -12.40 7.67
N LYS A 10 -20.48 -11.19 7.34
CA LYS A 10 -20.48 -10.73 5.95
C LYS A 10 -19.02 -10.59 5.54
N VAL A 11 -18.64 -11.26 4.45
CA VAL A 11 -17.42 -10.92 3.72
C VAL A 11 -17.76 -9.62 3.00
N ASP A 12 -17.43 -8.50 3.63
CA ASP A 12 -17.33 -7.25 2.89
C ASP A 12 -16.14 -7.45 1.95
N GLU A 13 -16.45 -7.43 0.66
CA GLU A 13 -15.49 -7.51 -0.43
C GLU A 13 -14.58 -6.29 -0.31
N ILE A 14 -13.44 -6.48 0.35
CA ILE A 14 -12.37 -5.50 0.38
C ILE A 14 -11.90 -5.36 -1.07
N ASN A 15 -12.41 -4.32 -1.72
CA ASN A 15 -11.92 -3.86 -3.01
C ASN A 15 -10.47 -3.40 -2.81
N ASN A 16 -9.53 -4.33 -2.96
CA ASN A 16 -8.09 -4.08 -2.98
C ASN A 16 -7.65 -3.42 -4.30
N GLY A 17 -8.48 -2.56 -4.89
CA GLY A 17 -8.20 -1.82 -6.12
C GLY A 17 -7.14 -0.73 -5.95
N GLN A 18 -6.20 -0.90 -5.02
CA GLN A 18 -4.92 -0.23 -5.10
C GLN A 18 -4.01 -1.15 -5.90
N ASP A 19 -3.63 -0.68 -7.09
CA ASP A 19 -2.52 -1.23 -7.86
C ASP A 19 -1.26 -1.06 -6.99
N VAL A 20 -1.04 -1.99 -6.07
CA VAL A 20 0.13 -1.98 -5.20
C VAL A 20 1.28 -2.57 -6.00
N ASP A 21 1.82 -1.84 -6.99
CA ASP A 21 2.94 -2.37 -7.78
C ASP A 21 4.19 -2.70 -6.93
N ARG A 22 4.19 -2.38 -5.63
CA ARG A 22 5.26 -2.67 -4.68
C ARG A 22 4.68 -3.08 -3.34
N VAL A 23 5.07 -4.26 -2.85
CA VAL A 23 4.69 -4.83 -1.56
C VAL A 23 5.98 -5.24 -0.83
N PHE A 24 6.01 -5.06 0.49
CA PHE A 24 7.12 -5.51 1.34
C PHE A 24 6.68 -6.66 2.25
N GLY A 25 7.60 -7.57 2.54
CA GLY A 25 7.36 -8.72 3.40
C GLY A 25 8.58 -9.09 4.22
N ILE A 26 8.38 -9.95 5.23
CA ILE A 26 9.43 -10.50 6.07
C ILE A 26 9.29 -12.02 6.04
N VAL A 27 10.38 -12.72 5.77
CA VAL A 27 10.47 -14.18 5.82
C VAL A 27 11.43 -14.54 6.93
N THR A 28 10.97 -15.29 7.92
CA THR A 28 11.81 -15.67 9.06
C THR A 28 11.39 -16.99 9.68
N ASP A 29 12.38 -17.74 10.18
CA ASP A 29 12.21 -18.91 11.06
C ASP A 29 12.44 -18.58 12.55
N ALA A 30 12.39 -17.29 12.89
CA ALA A 30 12.81 -16.64 14.13
C ALA A 30 14.32 -16.37 14.26
N SER A 31 15.18 -17.21 13.68
CA SER A 31 16.64 -17.05 13.76
C SER A 31 17.20 -16.34 12.54
N GLU A 32 16.76 -16.69 11.34
CA GLU A 32 17.16 -16.05 10.10
C GLU A 32 16.06 -15.09 9.64
N TRP A 33 16.44 -13.89 9.27
CA TRP A 33 15.52 -12.84 8.84
C TRP A 33 15.89 -12.38 7.42
N TYR A 34 14.93 -12.48 6.51
CA TYR A 34 15.00 -11.95 5.16
C TYR A 34 13.91 -10.90 4.98
N PHE A 35 14.27 -9.79 4.33
CA PHE A 35 13.33 -8.75 3.93
C PHE A 35 13.04 -8.90 2.45
N MET A 36 11.76 -9.00 2.11
CA MET A 36 11.29 -9.25 0.76
C MET A 36 10.65 -8.00 0.18
N GLU A 37 11.01 -7.69 -1.06
CA GLU A 37 10.30 -6.74 -1.91
C GLU A 37 9.66 -7.49 -3.07
N CYS A 38 8.36 -7.31 -3.24
CA CYS A 38 7.58 -7.85 -4.35
C CYS A 38 7.11 -6.70 -5.23
N LEU A 39 7.39 -6.77 -6.52
CA LEU A 39 6.96 -5.80 -7.50
C LEU A 39 6.04 -6.48 -8.52
N LEU A 40 4.93 -5.85 -8.89
CA LEU A 40 4.12 -6.30 -10.02
C LEU A 40 4.69 -5.65 -11.29
N ASP A 41 4.97 -6.46 -12.31
CA ASP A 41 5.31 -5.94 -13.63
C ASP A 41 4.05 -5.50 -14.40
N HIS A 42 4.24 -4.96 -15.61
CA HIS A 42 3.15 -4.50 -16.46
C HIS A 42 2.19 -5.60 -16.92
N GLU A 43 2.58 -6.87 -16.76
CA GLU A 43 1.76 -8.06 -17.07
C GLU A 43 1.04 -8.58 -15.82
N GLY A 44 1.25 -7.94 -14.66
CA GLY A 44 0.69 -8.35 -13.38
C GLY A 44 1.40 -9.55 -12.75
N LYS A 45 2.60 -9.91 -13.24
CA LYS A 45 3.41 -11.00 -12.69
C LYS A 45 4.30 -10.46 -11.55
N PRO A 46 4.35 -11.15 -10.41
CA PRO A 46 5.17 -10.73 -9.28
C PRO A 46 6.64 -11.06 -9.52
N THR A 47 7.50 -10.08 -9.24
CA THR A 47 8.95 -10.22 -9.19
C THR A 47 9.40 -10.03 -7.76
N PHE A 48 10.22 -10.96 -7.25
CA PHE A 48 10.66 -10.95 -5.86
C PHE A 48 12.14 -10.62 -5.75
N LYS A 49 12.47 -9.79 -4.75
CA LYS A 49 13.84 -9.53 -4.30
C LYS A 49 13.91 -9.83 -2.82
N LEU A 50 14.94 -10.55 -2.41
CA LEU A 50 15.23 -10.82 -1.01
C LEU A 50 16.51 -10.07 -0.61
N SER A 51 16.52 -9.54 0.60
CA SER A 51 17.73 -8.99 1.21
C SER A 51 18.73 -10.07 1.55
N GLU A 52 19.94 -9.65 1.91
CA GLU A 52 20.85 -10.51 2.68
C GLU A 52 20.21 -10.89 4.03
N GLN A 53 20.57 -12.08 4.51
CA GLN A 53 20.04 -12.60 5.78
C GLN A 53 20.64 -11.90 6.98
N VAL A 54 19.83 -11.71 8.02
CA VAL A 54 20.30 -11.34 9.36
C VAL A 54 20.01 -12.48 10.31
N THR A 55 21.06 -13.09 10.88
CA THR A 55 20.94 -14.24 11.78
C THR A 55 20.96 -13.81 13.25
N VAL A 56 19.80 -13.80 13.89
CA VAL A 56 19.58 -13.49 15.30
C VAL A 56 19.56 -14.78 16.13
N VAL A 57 20.60 -15.00 16.94
CA VAL A 57 20.70 -16.18 17.81
C VAL A 57 20.56 -15.75 19.27
N TYR A 58 19.72 -16.45 20.02
CA TYR A 58 19.52 -16.15 21.44
C TYR A 58 20.80 -16.42 22.25
N LYS A 59 21.10 -15.54 23.23
CA LYS A 59 22.34 -15.55 24.04
C LYS A 59 23.64 -15.35 23.24
N ASP A 60 23.56 -14.86 22.00
CA ASP A 60 24.72 -14.38 21.25
C ASP A 60 25.25 -13.07 21.89
N GLU A 61 26.57 -12.91 21.96
CA GLU A 61 27.21 -11.71 22.52
C GLU A 61 26.79 -10.44 21.76
N ASN A 62 26.55 -10.55 20.46
CA ASN A 62 26.10 -9.48 19.58
C ASN A 62 24.58 -9.45 19.36
N LEU A 63 23.80 -10.16 20.18
CA LEU A 63 22.34 -10.26 20.02
C LEU A 63 21.68 -8.88 19.94
N GLN A 64 22.08 -7.95 20.82
CA GLN A 64 21.50 -6.61 20.87
C GLN A 64 21.70 -5.88 19.53
N ASP A 65 22.91 -5.89 18.98
CA ASP A 65 23.23 -5.22 17.71
C ASP A 65 22.43 -5.82 16.55
N LYS A 66 22.29 -7.15 16.53
CA LYS A 66 21.53 -7.84 15.50
C LYS A 66 20.03 -7.54 15.59
N VAL A 67 19.46 -7.48 16.79
CA VAL A 67 18.06 -7.10 17.02
C VAL A 67 17.81 -5.65 16.63
N VAL A 68 18.71 -4.74 17.01
CA VAL A 68 18.63 -3.32 16.60
C VAL A 68 18.66 -3.20 15.08
N LYS A 69 19.51 -3.98 14.39
CA LYS A 69 19.56 -4.01 12.92
C LYS A 69 18.24 -4.47 12.31
N VAL A 70 17.65 -5.56 12.79
CA VAL A 70 16.35 -6.07 12.32
C VAL A 70 15.24 -5.03 12.54
N LEU A 71 15.15 -4.47 13.75
CA LEU A 71 14.14 -3.44 14.06
C LEU A 71 14.33 -2.17 13.21
N GLY A 72 15.57 -1.75 12.97
CA GLY A 72 15.89 -0.63 12.09
C GLY A 72 15.41 -0.87 10.66
N GLN A 73 15.60 -2.09 10.12
CA GLN A 73 15.08 -2.45 8.81
C GLN A 73 13.54 -2.48 8.77
N ILE A 74 12.88 -2.95 9.83
CA ILE A 74 11.41 -2.92 9.92
C ILE A 74 10.89 -1.48 9.91
N VAL A 75 11.48 -0.59 10.72
CA VAL A 75 11.10 0.83 10.74
C VAL A 75 11.27 1.45 9.35
N TRP A 76 12.42 1.20 8.71
CA TRP A 76 12.67 1.69 7.35
C TRP A 76 11.63 1.19 6.34
N LEU A 77 11.25 -0.10 6.38
CA LEU A 77 10.21 -0.65 5.51
C LEU A 77 8.85 0.00 5.74
N LEU A 78 8.48 0.25 7.00
CA LEU A 78 7.21 0.90 7.35
C LEU A 78 7.18 2.36 6.85
N GLU A 79 8.31 3.06 6.93
CA GLU A 79 8.44 4.41 6.36
C GLU A 79 8.35 4.37 4.84
N GLU A 80 9.06 3.44 4.19
CA GLU A 80 9.09 3.29 2.75
C GLU A 80 7.70 2.93 2.19
N ALA A 81 6.94 2.06 2.86
CA ALA A 81 5.59 1.68 2.48
C ALA A 81 4.57 2.83 2.58
N GLN A 82 4.86 3.87 3.38
CA GLN A 82 4.01 5.05 3.53
C GLN A 82 4.34 6.16 2.53
N LYS A 83 5.46 6.08 1.82
CA LYS A 83 5.80 7.07 0.81
C LYS A 83 4.82 6.98 -0.36
N PRO A 84 4.26 8.11 -0.82
CA PRO A 84 3.55 8.10 -2.08
C PRO A 84 4.54 7.67 -3.16
N LYS A 85 4.16 6.72 -4.02
CA LYS A 85 4.93 6.48 -5.24
C LYS A 85 4.91 7.78 -6.02
N ASP A 86 6.08 8.35 -6.26
CA ASP A 86 6.23 9.37 -7.29
C ASP A 86 5.83 8.70 -8.60
N VAL A 87 4.56 8.86 -8.97
CA VAL A 87 4.07 8.55 -10.30
C VAL A 87 4.94 9.38 -11.21
N GLY A 88 5.81 8.69 -11.95
CA GLY A 88 6.65 9.28 -12.97
C GLY A 88 5.87 10.33 -13.74
N LYS A 89 6.47 11.50 -13.81
CA LYS A 89 5.99 12.70 -14.50
C LYS A 89 6.00 12.43 -16.00
N GLU A 90 5.18 11.52 -16.48
CA GLU A 90 5.04 11.16 -17.89
C GLU A 90 3.57 10.85 -18.21
N SER A 91 2.75 11.90 -18.12
CA SER A 91 1.51 12.13 -18.89
C SER A 91 0.68 13.23 -18.21
N ARG A 92 1.11 14.48 -18.36
CA ARG A 92 0.22 15.64 -18.13
C ARG A 92 -0.27 16.26 -19.44
N ASP A 93 -0.26 15.50 -20.51
CA ASP A 93 -0.81 15.90 -21.80
C ASP A 93 -1.77 14.85 -22.34
N LEU A 94 -2.88 14.58 -21.64
CA LEU A 94 -4.10 14.21 -22.34
C LEU A 94 -5.35 14.43 -21.47
N LYS A 95 -6.24 15.28 -21.99
CA LYS A 95 -7.67 15.43 -21.66
C LYS A 95 -8.02 16.24 -20.42
N ARG A 96 -7.67 17.53 -20.42
CA ARG A 96 -8.62 18.56 -19.94
C ARG A 96 -9.72 18.77 -21.00
N ALA A 97 -10.53 17.74 -21.22
CA ALA A 97 -11.68 17.81 -22.11
C ALA A 97 -12.96 17.98 -21.28
N LYS A 98 -13.50 19.20 -21.36
CA LYS A 98 -14.91 19.57 -21.19
C LYS A 98 -15.54 19.31 -19.81
N LEU A 99 -15.50 20.34 -18.96
CA LEU A 99 -16.63 20.65 -18.08
C LEU A 99 -16.72 22.18 -17.89
N SER A 100 -17.18 22.87 -18.92
CA SER A 100 -17.78 24.21 -18.77
C SER A 100 -19.28 23.99 -18.70
N THR A 101 -19.80 23.76 -17.50
CA THR A 101 -21.24 23.80 -17.24
C THR A 101 -21.69 25.26 -17.29
N ASN A 102 -22.42 25.60 -18.35
CA ASN A 102 -23.13 26.87 -18.47
C ASN A 102 -24.24 26.92 -17.42
N LEU A 103 -24.14 27.84 -16.46
CA LEU A 103 -25.25 28.28 -15.63
C LEU A 103 -25.11 29.79 -15.43
N VAL A 104 -25.71 30.58 -16.33
CA VAL A 104 -26.17 31.92 -15.94
C VAL A 104 -27.67 31.96 -16.22
N GLY A 105 -28.41 32.09 -15.12
CA GLY A 105 -29.85 32.07 -15.10
C GLY A 105 -30.43 33.22 -15.90
N LYS A 106 -31.43 32.87 -16.71
CA LYS A 106 -32.34 33.77 -17.39
C LYS A 106 -33.23 34.42 -16.31
N ALA A 107 -33.06 35.72 -16.07
CA ALA A 107 -34.03 36.50 -15.33
C ALA A 107 -35.00 37.11 -16.34
N ASP A 108 -36.19 36.52 -16.42
CA ASP A 108 -37.34 37.12 -17.10
C ASP A 108 -37.83 38.33 -16.30
N SER A 109 -38.09 39.44 -16.98
CA SER A 109 -38.95 40.52 -16.51
C SER A 109 -39.69 41.13 -17.70
N VAL A 110 -40.91 40.65 -17.89
CA VAL A 110 -42.03 41.21 -18.68
C VAL A 110 -43.09 41.51 -17.58
N ASP A 111 -43.77 42.65 -17.45
CA ASP A 111 -44.49 43.48 -18.44
C ASP A 111 -44.89 44.85 -17.82
N LYS A 112 -45.07 45.82 -18.72
CA LYS A 112 -45.93 47.03 -18.77
C LYS A 112 -46.74 47.49 -17.55
N SER A 113 -46.73 48.82 -17.35
CA SER A 113 -47.82 49.74 -17.76
C SER A 113 -47.30 51.17 -17.91
#